data_AF-A0A504YII4-F1
#
_entry.id   AF-A0A504YII4-F1
#
_cell.length_a   1.000
_cell.length_b   1.000
_cell.length_c   1.000
_cell.angle_alpha   90.00
_cell.angle_beta   90.00
_cell.angle_gamma   90.00
#
_symmetry.space_group_name_H-M   'P 1'
#
loop_
_entity.id
_entity.type
_entity.pdbx_description
1 polymer ?
#
loop_
_entity_poly.entity_id
_entity_poly.type
_entity_poly.pdbx_seq_one_letter_code
_entity_poly.pdbx_strand_id
1 'polypeptide(L)'
;MLRFHWVNSAQAENHAYSDTGLFTVSGSSEPKHLAALVYTLLDELRNTATSTLSSQEISRAKAQLKSMLLMNLETRAVMFEDIARQVLNTGVRHQPEYWAEKIGTVWFLV
;
A
#
# COMPACT_ATOMS: atom_id res chain seq x y z
N MET A 1 23.41 8.93 -4.90
CA MET A 1 22.83 10.20 -4.40
C MET A 1 21.32 10.08 -4.48
N LEU A 2 20.56 10.47 -3.45
CA LEU A 2 19.09 10.38 -3.48
C LEU A 2 18.52 11.35 -4.52
N ARG A 3 17.69 10.85 -5.44
CA ARG A 3 17.10 11.62 -6.56
C ARG A 3 16.26 12.82 -6.07
N PHE A 4 15.65 12.70 -4.89
CA PHE A 4 14.75 13.70 -4.30
C PHE A 4 15.13 14.04 -2.85
N HIS A 5 16.37 14.49 -2.62
CA HIS A 5 16.88 14.79 -1.27
C HIS A 5 16.12 15.91 -0.52
N TRP A 6 15.25 16.66 -1.21
CA TRP A 6 14.45 17.76 -0.67
C TRP A 6 13.06 17.32 -0.17
N VAL A 7 12.70 16.04 -0.36
CA VAL A 7 11.47 15.44 0.17
C VAL A 7 11.74 14.90 1.56
N ASN A 8 10.96 15.33 2.54
CA ASN A 8 11.09 14.88 3.93
C ASN A 8 10.33 13.56 4.16
N SER A 9 9.14 13.43 3.57
CA SER A 9 8.36 12.18 3.59
C SER A 9 7.46 12.06 2.35
N ALA A 10 7.15 10.82 1.97
CA ALA A 10 6.13 10.49 0.98
C ALA A 10 5.52 9.13 1.34
N GLN A 11 4.19 9.04 1.39
CA GLN A 11 3.46 7.86 1.80
C GLN A 11 2.24 7.65 0.88
N ALA A 12 1.98 6.40 0.52
CA ALA A 12 0.77 6.01 -0.18
C ALA A 12 -0.09 5.16 0.76
N GLU A 13 -1.37 5.48 0.84
CA GLU A 13 -2.30 4.86 1.77
C GLU A 13 -3.56 4.40 1.03
N ASN A 14 -4.11 3.28 1.48
CA ASN A 14 -5.38 2.76 1.01
C ASN A 14 -6.33 2.64 2.19
N HIS A 15 -7.42 3.39 2.13
CA HIS A 15 -8.51 3.39 3.09
C HIS A 15 -9.69 2.66 2.46
N ALA A 16 -10.04 1.48 2.98
CA ALA A 16 -11.13 0.67 2.47
C ALA A 16 -12.32 0.72 3.43
N TYR A 17 -13.47 1.14 2.90
CA TYR A 17 -14.76 1.13 3.58
C TYR A 17 -15.65 0.04 2.97
N SER A 18 -16.80 -0.23 3.58
CA SER A 18 -17.71 -1.28 3.12
C SER A 18 -18.32 -1.01 1.74
N ASP A 19 -18.52 0.26 1.39
CA ASP A 19 -19.21 0.72 0.18
C ASP A 19 -18.32 1.52 -0.77
N THR A 20 -17.14 1.94 -0.30
CA THR A 20 -16.21 2.79 -1.06
C THR A 20 -14.77 2.58 -0.62
N GLY A 21 -13.84 3.19 -1.35
CA GLY A 21 -12.43 3.19 -0.99
C GLY A 21 -11.76 4.50 -1.41
N LEU A 22 -10.70 4.85 -0.69
CA LEU A 22 -9.88 6.02 -0.97
C LEU A 22 -8.41 5.60 -1.05
N PHE A 23 -7.77 5.93 -2.16
CA PHE A 23 -6.33 5.81 -2.30
C PHE A 23 -5.72 7.22 -2.31
N THR A 24 -4.78 7.47 -1.39
CA THR A 24 -4.15 8.78 -1.23
C THR A 24 -2.64 8.66 -1.28
N VAL A 25 -1.99 9.68 -1.86
CA VAL A 25 -0.54 9.86 -1.75
C VAL A 25 -0.31 11.19 -1.03
N SER A 26 0.38 11.14 0.10
CA SER A 26 0.73 12.29 0.92
C SER A 26 2.24 12.46 0.94
N GLY A 27 2.72 13.68 1.16
CA GLY A 27 4.15 13.95 1.27
C GLY A 27 4.42 15.29 1.94
N SER A 28 5.66 15.48 2.37
CA SER A 28 6.11 16.72 3.01
C SER A 28 7.46 17.18 2.47
N SER A 29 7.63 18.50 2.37
CA SER A 29 8.87 19.16 1.97
C SER A 29 8.93 20.57 2.58
N GLU A 30 10.06 21.25 2.42
CA GLU A 30 10.11 22.70 2.68
C GLU A 30 9.17 23.48 1.76
N PRO A 31 8.62 24.64 2.19
CA PRO A 31 7.66 25.42 1.41
C PRO A 31 8.14 25.78 -0.01
N LYS A 32 9.44 26.05 -0.16
CA LYS A 32 10.06 26.39 -1.45
C LYS A 32 10.01 25.26 -2.49
N HIS A 33 9.75 24.03 -2.06
CA HIS A 33 9.71 22.84 -2.91
C HIS A 33 8.30 22.23 -3.06
N LEU A 34 7.25 22.84 -2.48
CA LEU A 34 5.91 22.26 -2.49
C LEU A 34 5.37 22.02 -3.91
N ALA A 35 5.58 22.95 -4.84
CA ALA A 35 5.16 22.75 -6.22
C ALA A 35 5.87 21.54 -6.84
N ALA A 36 7.19 21.43 -6.66
CA ALA A 36 7.97 20.30 -7.16
C ALA A 36 7.54 18.97 -6.51
N LEU A 37 7.16 18.98 -5.23
CA LEU A 37 6.61 17.83 -4.52
C LEU A 37 5.35 17.32 -5.22
N VAL A 38 4.37 18.20 -5.41
CA VAL A 38 3.09 17.85 -6.05
C VAL A 38 3.32 17.29 -7.45
N TYR A 39 4.15 17.95 -8.27
CA TYR A 39 4.46 17.46 -9.62
C TYR A 39 5.11 16.09 -9.58
N THR A 40 6.05 15.85 -8.66
CA THR A 40 6.75 14.58 -8.54
C THR A 40 5.80 13.45 -8.11
N LEU A 41 4.94 13.70 -7.12
CA LEU A 41 3.96 12.70 -6.66
C LEU A 41 2.95 12.35 -7.77
N LEU A 42 2.47 13.35 -8.52
CA LEU A 42 1.58 13.12 -9.66
C LEU A 42 2.27 12.38 -10.80
N ASP A 43 3.54 12.70 -11.07
CA ASP A 43 4.34 12.04 -12.09
C ASP A 43 4.55 10.56 -11.77
N GLU A 44 4.95 10.23 -10.54
CA GLU A 44 5.15 8.85 -10.10
C GLU A 44 3.83 8.07 -10.06
N LEU A 45 2.72 8.71 -9.67
CA LEU A 45 1.39 8.09 -9.72
C LEU A 45 0.97 7.77 -11.16
N ARG A 46 1.15 8.72 -12.08
CA ARG A 46 0.88 8.52 -13.51
C ARG A 46 1.78 7.43 -14.08
N ASN A 47 3.08 7.47 -13.80
CA ASN A 47 4.04 6.48 -14.28
C ASN A 47 3.68 5.08 -13.80
N THR A 48 3.25 4.93 -12.54
CA THR A 48 2.77 3.65 -12.00
C THR A 48 1.53 3.13 -12.74
N ALA A 49 0.63 4.02 -13.15
CA ALA A 49 -0.59 3.66 -13.88
C ALA A 49 -0.36 3.33 -15.36
N THR A 50 0.60 4.00 -16.02
CA THR A 50 0.78 3.88 -17.48
C THR A 50 1.96 3.02 -17.90
N SER A 51 2.93 2.77 -17.01
CA SER A 51 4.15 2.07 -17.36
C SER A 51 4.01 0.57 -17.13
N THR A 52 4.73 -0.22 -17.93
CA THR A 52 4.89 -1.65 -17.67
C THR A 52 5.80 -1.85 -16.47
N LEU A 53 5.22 -2.23 -15.33
CA LEU A 53 5.99 -2.59 -14.14
C LEU A 53 6.73 -3.91 -14.38
N SER A 54 7.99 -3.97 -13.95
CA SER A 54 8.77 -5.19 -14.08
C SER A 54 8.25 -6.29 -13.13
N SER A 55 8.45 -7.55 -13.51
CA SER A 55 8.14 -8.70 -12.65
C SER A 55 8.87 -8.64 -11.30
N GLN A 56 10.07 -8.04 -11.28
CA GLN A 56 10.88 -7.86 -10.08
C GLN A 56 10.24 -6.84 -9.12
N GLU A 57 9.73 -5.72 -9.63
CA GLU A 57 9.04 -4.71 -8.82
C GLU A 57 7.75 -5.25 -8.21
N ILE A 58 6.95 -5.97 -9.01
CA ILE A 58 5.72 -6.60 -8.55
C ILE A 58 6.03 -7.67 -7.48
N SER A 59 7.04 -8.51 -7.73
CA SER A 59 7.47 -9.53 -6.77
C SER A 59 7.91 -8.90 -5.44
N ARG A 60 8.68 -7.81 -5.49
CA ARG A 60 9.10 -7.05 -4.31
C ARG A 60 7.91 -6.46 -3.56
N ALA A 61 6.96 -5.83 -4.25
CA ALA A 61 5.76 -5.25 -3.64
C ALA A 61 4.89 -6.32 -2.96
N LYS A 62 4.71 -7.48 -3.61
CA LYS A 62 4.02 -8.63 -3.01
C LYS A 62 4.71 -9.12 -1.74
N ALA A 63 6.04 -9.25 -1.78
CA ALA A 63 6.81 -9.68 -0.61
C ALA A 63 6.66 -8.69 0.55
N GLN A 64 6.77 -7.38 0.28
CA GLN A 64 6.58 -6.32 1.28
C GLN A 64 5.18 -6.37 1.91
N LEU A 65 4.12 -6.53 1.10
CA LEU A 65 2.75 -6.60 1.60
C LEU A 65 2.51 -7.86 2.45
N LYS A 66 3.04 -9.02 2.04
CA LYS A 66 2.96 -10.26 2.83
C LYS A 66 3.71 -10.15 4.16
N SER A 67 4.91 -9.57 4.15
CA SER A 67 5.68 -9.34 5.37
C SER A 67 4.93 -8.44 6.33
N MET A 68 4.38 -7.32 5.85
CA MET A 68 3.58 -6.41 6.68
C MET A 68 2.35 -7.11 7.29
N LEU A 69 1.62 -7.89 6.50
CA LEU A 69 0.47 -8.66 6.98
C LEU A 69 0.86 -9.61 8.13
N LEU A 70 1.91 -10.42 7.92
CA LEU A 70 2.30 -11.46 8.88
C LEU A 70 2.94 -10.87 10.14
N MET A 71 3.77 -9.85 10.00
CA MET A 71 4.43 -9.18 11.13
C MET A 71 3.42 -8.45 12.04
N ASN A 72 2.41 -7.80 11.46
CA ASN A 72 1.38 -7.11 12.25
C ASN A 72 0.63 -8.07 13.19
N LEU A 73 0.52 -9.34 12.81
CA LEU A 73 -0.19 -10.36 13.58
C LEU A 73 0.62 -10.96 14.74
N GLU A 74 1.90 -10.60 14.89
CA GLU A 74 2.70 -10.95 16.07
C GLU A 74 2.16 -10.24 17.34
N THR A 75 1.46 -9.12 17.16
CA THR A 75 0.83 -8.38 18.25
C THR A 75 -0.60 -8.88 18.49
N ARG A 76 -0.88 -9.42 19.68
CA ARG A 76 -2.20 -9.98 20.06
C ARG A 76 -3.36 -8.99 19.90
N ALA A 77 -3.14 -7.71 20.21
CA ALA A 77 -4.15 -6.68 20.07
C ALA A 77 -4.53 -6.46 18.59
N VAL A 78 -3.54 -6.40 17.69
CA VAL A 78 -3.74 -6.26 16.24
C VAL A 78 -4.44 -7.48 15.67
N MET A 79 -4.05 -8.69 16.12
CA MET A 79 -4.74 -9.92 15.73
C MET A 79 -6.23 -9.90 16.13
N PHE A 80 -6.54 -9.49 17.36
CA PHE A 80 -7.93 -9.41 17.82
C PHE A 80 -8.74 -8.40 17.00
N GLU A 81 -8.17 -7.23 16.74
CA GLU A 81 -8.79 -6.19 15.93
C GLU A 81 -9.06 -6.67 14.49
N ASP A 82 -8.11 -7.36 13.86
CA ASP A 82 -8.27 -7.93 12.52
C ASP A 82 -9.42 -8.95 12.48
N ILE A 83 -9.50 -9.86 13.47
CA ILE A 83 -10.60 -10.83 13.59
C ILE A 83 -11.93 -10.10 13.69
N ALA A 84 -12.02 -9.10 14.57
CA ALA A 84 -13.25 -8.34 14.78
C ALA A 84 -13.68 -7.61 13.50
N ARG A 85 -12.75 -6.94 12.82
CA ARG A 85 -13.03 -6.24 11.56
C ARG A 85 -13.50 -7.18 10.46
N GLN A 86 -12.86 -8.34 10.30
CA GLN A 86 -13.29 -9.32 9.29
C GLN A 86 -14.70 -9.83 9.58
N VAL A 87 -14.98 -10.25 10.82
CA VAL A 87 -16.30 -10.76 11.19
C VAL A 87 -17.39 -9.70 11.03
N LEU A 88 -17.12 -8.44 11.41
CA LEU A 88 -18.08 -7.35 11.26
C LEU A 88 -18.36 -7.00 9.79
N ASN A 89 -17.35 -7.07 8.93
CA ASN A 89 -17.48 -6.64 7.52
C ASN A 89 -17.98 -7.76 6.59
N THR A 90 -17.54 -9.01 6.79
CA THR A 90 -17.81 -10.12 5.86
C THR A 90 -18.57 -11.28 6.50
N GLY A 91 -18.77 -11.26 7.83
CA GLY A 91 -19.37 -12.36 8.58
C GLY A 91 -18.46 -13.57 8.80
N VAL A 92 -17.26 -13.60 8.18
CA VAL A 92 -16.34 -14.75 8.22
C VAL A 92 -14.92 -14.28 8.46
N ARG A 93 -14.22 -14.93 9.40
CA ARG A 93 -12.77 -14.77 9.56
C ARG A 93 -12.03 -15.67 8.58
N HIS A 94 -11.20 -15.08 7.75
CA HIS A 94 -10.19 -15.79 6.97
C HIS A 94 -8.86 -15.84 7.73
N GLN A 95 -8.12 -16.94 7.58
CA GLN A 95 -6.78 -17.05 8.14
C GLN A 95 -5.78 -16.21 7.33
N PRO A 96 -4.67 -15.73 7.92
CA PRO A 96 -3.69 -14.89 7.24
C PRO A 96 -3.13 -15.53 5.95
N GLU A 97 -3.02 -16.86 5.93
CA GLU A 97 -2.55 -17.63 4.77
C GLU A 97 -3.45 -17.45 3.54
N TYR A 98 -4.77 -17.33 3.75
CA TYR A 98 -5.73 -17.04 2.68
C TYR A 98 -5.37 -15.72 1.99
N TRP A 99 -5.10 -14.67 2.76
CA TRP A 99 -4.74 -13.36 2.22
C TRP A 99 -3.34 -13.38 1.59
N ALA A 100 -2.37 -14.08 2.20
CA ALA A 100 -1.04 -14.24 1.64
C ALA A 100 -1.05 -14.97 0.28
N GLU A 101 -1.94 -15.93 0.11
CA GLU A 101 -2.18 -16.61 -1.18
C GLU A 101 -2.79 -15.64 -2.20
N LYS A 102 -3.85 -14.91 -1.83
CA LYS A 102 -4.50 -13.90 -2.69
C LYS A 102 -3.52 -12.81 -3.15
N ILE A 103 -2.62 -12.34 -2.29
CA ILE A 103 -1.56 -11.40 -2.70
C ILE A 103 -0.63 -12.04 -3.74
N GLY A 104 -0.35 -13.35 -3.61
CA GLY A 104 0.46 -14.11 -4.57
C GLY A 104 -0.14 -14.14 -5.97
N THR A 105 -1.47 -14.23 -6.08
CA THR A 105 -2.19 -14.37 -7.36
C THR A 105 -2.45 -13.05 -8.08
N VAL A 106 -2.15 -11.89 -7.48
CA VAL A 106 -2.31 -10.59 -8.15
C VAL A 106 -1.38 -10.52 -9.37
N TRP A 107 -1.93 -10.60 -10.56
CA TRP A 107 -1.20 -10.33 -11.81
C TRP A 107 -1.53 -8.90 -12.24
N PHE A 108 -0.52 -8.16 -12.71
CA PHE A 108 -0.76 -6.86 -13.34
C PHE A 108 -1.37 -7.13 -14.71
N LEU A 109 -2.70 -7.09 -14.79
CA LEU A 109 -3.42 -6.95 -16.05
C LEU A 109 -3.49 -5.45 -16.35
N VAL A 110 -2.66 -5.01 -17.30
CA VAL A 110 -3.14 -4.11 -18.35
C VAL A 110 -3.54 -5.01 -19.51
#